data_AF-A0A948BMV6-F1
#
_entry.id   AF-A0A948BMV6-F1
#
_cell.length_a   1.000
_cell.length_b   1.000
_cell.length_c   1.000
_cell.angle_alpha   90.00
_cell.angle_beta   90.00
_cell.angle_gamma   90.00
#
_symmetry.space_group_name_H-M   'P 1'
#
loop_
_entity.id
_entity.type
_entity.pdbx_description
1 polymer ?
#
loop_
_entity_poly.entity_id
_entity_poly.type
_entity_poly.pdbx_seq_one_letter_code
_entity_poly.pdbx_strand_id
1 'polypeptide(L)' 'MFFGAGLVTGLEFPLASRILLISRREVAGVSGLLYGCDLLGGYFAGILGGIFFLPILGVYNTCIILILLKLSSLLILLTK' A
#
# COMPACT_ATOMS: atom_id res chain seq x y z
N MET A 1 -8.16 2.95 19.58
CA MET A 1 -6.71 3.27 19.43
C MET A 1 -6.18 3.13 17.99
N PHE A 2 -6.80 2.36 17.09
CA PHE A 2 -6.30 2.16 15.71
C PHE A 2 -7.08 2.92 14.60
N PHE A 3 -8.02 3.80 14.94
CA PHE A 3 -8.91 4.43 13.96
C PHE A 3 -8.16 5.34 12.97
N GLY A 4 -7.16 6.08 13.45
CA GLY A 4 -6.35 6.96 12.58
C GLY A 4 -5.54 6.19 11.54
N ALA A 5 -4.92 5.08 11.92
CA ALA A 5 -4.15 4.26 11.00
C ALA A 5 -5.04 3.65 9.91
N GLY A 6 -6.20 3.10 10.29
CA GLY A 6 -7.17 2.53 9.35
C GLY A 6 -7.78 3.56 8.40
N LEU A 7 -8.01 4.79 8.87
CA LEU A 7 -8.49 5.88 8.03
C LEU A 7 -7.46 6.26 6.96
N VAL A 8 -6.19 6.43 7.36
CA VAL A 8 -5.11 6.80 6.42
C VAL A 8 -4.88 5.72 5.38
N THR A 9 -4.84 4.43 5.77
CA THR A 9 -4.69 3.33 4.80
C THR A 9 -5.92 3.17 3.92
N GLY A 10 -7.12 3.38 4.47
CA GLY A 10 -8.37 3.33 3.69
C GLY A 10 -8.48 4.42 2.64
N LEU A 11 -7.86 5.59 2.86
CA LEU A 11 -7.82 6.68 1.89
C LEU A 11 -6.89 6.43 0.69
N GLU A 12 -5.97 5.47 0.77
CA GLU A 12 -5.04 5.16 -0.32
C GLU A 12 -5.78 4.65 -1.56
N PHE A 13 -6.81 3.82 -1.39
CA PHE A 13 -7.62 3.26 -2.48
C PHE A 13 -8.42 4.33 -3.27
N PRO A 14 -9.24 5.20 -2.64
CA PRO A 14 -9.96 6.26 -3.36
C PRO A 14 -9.00 7.29 -3.97
N LEU A 15 -7.86 7.59 -3.33
CA LEU A 15 -6.85 8.49 -3.90
C LEU A 15 -6.24 7.91 -5.17
N ALA A 16 -5.78 6.66 -5.14
CA ALA A 16 -5.23 5.96 -6.30
C ALA A 16 -6.27 5.82 -7.42
N SER A 17 -7.52 5.54 -7.07
CA SER A 17 -8.63 5.47 -8.02
C SER A 17 -8.82 6.79 -8.77
N ARG A 18 -8.77 7.94 -8.08
CA ARG A 18 -8.86 9.25 -8.75
C ARG A 18 -7.70 9.52 -9.70
N ILE A 19 -6.47 9.20 -9.30
CA ILE A 19 -5.27 9.40 -10.14
C ILE A 19 -5.34 8.54 -11.40
N LEU A 20 -5.72 7.26 -11.26
CA LEU A 20 -5.76 6.33 -12.39
C LEU A 20 -6.94 6.59 -13.32
N LEU A 21 -8.08 7.08 -12.79
CA LEU A 21 -9.25 7.49 -13.57
C LEU A 21 -8.99 8.71 -14.47
N ILE A 22 -8.11 9.62 -14.06
CA ILE A 22 -7.67 10.73 -14.92
C ILE A 22 -6.97 10.19 -16.16
N SER A 23 -6.23 9.09 -16.02
CA SER A 23 -5.48 8.45 -17.10
C SER A 23 -6.31 7.42 -17.90
N ARG A 24 -7.33 6.79 -17.30
CA ARG A 24 -8.18 5.77 -17.93
C ARG A 24 -9.68 6.06 -17.70
N ARG A 25 -10.47 6.10 -18.77
CA ARG A 25 -11.91 6.42 -18.74
C ARG A 25 -12.84 5.32 -18.19
N GLU A 26 -12.31 4.18 -17.72
CA GLU A 26 -13.13 3.04 -17.26
C GLU A 26 -13.02 2.81 -15.75
N VAL A 27 -14.11 3.10 -15.03
CA VAL A 27 -14.17 3.01 -13.56
C VAL A 27 -14.05 1.57 -13.04
N ALA A 28 -14.75 0.62 -13.65
CA ALA A 28 -14.73 -0.77 -13.22
C ALA A 28 -13.35 -1.42 -13.40
N GLY A 29 -12.68 -1.14 -14.53
CA GLY A 29 -11.33 -1.65 -14.80
C GLY A 29 -10.28 -1.07 -13.85
N VAL A 30 -10.36 0.22 -13.51
CA VAL A 30 -9.46 0.86 -12.56
C VAL A 30 -9.59 0.27 -11.16
N SER A 31 -10.82 0.15 -10.64
CA SER A 31 -11.04 -0.41 -9.29
C SER A 31 -10.65 -1.89 -9.20
N GLY A 32 -10.94 -2.68 -10.24
CA GLY A 32 -10.54 -4.09 -10.31
C GLY A 32 -9.03 -4.27 -10.37
N LEU A 33 -8.33 -3.45 -11.16
CA LEU A 33 -6.87 -3.46 -11.22
C LEU A 33 -6.24 -3.05 -9.88
N LEU A 34 -6.72 -1.96 -9.28
CA LEU A 34 -6.21 -1.48 -7.98
C LEU A 34 -6.44 -2.51 -6.88
N TYR A 35 -7.62 -3.13 -6.84
CA TYR A 35 -7.94 -4.19 -5.89
C TYR A 35 -7.08 -5.44 -6.10
N GLY A 36 -6.84 -5.82 -7.37
CA GLY A 36 -5.92 -6.91 -7.70
C GLY A 36 -4.50 -6.62 -7.24
N CYS A 37 -3.99 -5.41 -7.46
CA CYS A 37 -2.68 -4.97 -6.97
C CYS A 37 -2.60 -4.99 -5.44
N ASP A 38 -3.66 -4.56 -4.74
CA ASP A 38 -3.74 -4.57 -3.27
C ASP A 38 -3.69 -5.99 -2.71
N LEU A 39 -4.47 -6.92 -3.29
CA LEU A 39 -4.46 -8.34 -2.92
C LEU A 39 -3.09 -9.00 -3.15
N LEU A 40 -2.48 -8.75 -4.32
CA LEU A 40 -1.15 -9.26 -4.62
C LEU A 40 -0.11 -8.70 -3.64
N GLY A 41 -0.18 -7.40 -3.35
CA GLY A 41 0.68 -6.74 -2.36
C GLY A 41 0.51 -7.34 -0.97
N GLY A 42 -0.72 -7.54 -0.51
CA GLY A 42 -1.04 -8.16 0.76
C GLY A 42 -0.54 -9.61 0.86
N TYR A 43 -0.66 -10.38 -0.22
CA TYR A 43 -0.13 -11.75 -0.29
C TYR A 43 1.39 -11.78 -0.12
N PHE A 44 2.13 -10.99 -0.89
CA PHE A 44 3.58 -10.93 -0.78
C PHE A 44 4.04 -10.34 0.56
N ALA A 45 3.37 -9.30 1.07
CA ALA A 45 3.67 -8.71 2.36
C ALA A 45 3.41 -9.69 3.52
N GLY A 46 2.38 -10.53 3.44
CA GLY A 46 2.11 -11.57 4.42
C GLY A 46 3.21 -12.63 4.45
N ILE A 47 3.64 -13.11 3.28
CA ILE A 47 4.71 -14.11 3.16
C ILE A 47 6.05 -13.52 3.61
N LEU A 48 6.48 -12.41 3.00
CA LEU A 48 7.78 -11.79 3.28
C LEU A 48 7.82 -11.22 4.70
N GLY A 49 6.76 -10.53 5.11
CA GLY A 49 6.64 -9.95 6.44
C GLY A 49 6.62 -11.02 7.53
N GLY A 50 5.74 -12.02 7.41
CA GLY A 50 5.51 -13.02 8.44
C GLY A 50 6.60 -14.09 8.53
N ILE A 51 7.13 -14.57 7.40
CA ILE A 51 8.07 -15.70 7.37
C ILE A 51 9.53 -15.20 7.47
N PHE A 52 9.84 -14.06 6.86
CA PHE A 52 11.22 -13.57 6.77
C PHE A 52 11.46 -12.36 7.66
N PHE A 53 10.74 -11.26 7.48
CA PHE A 53 11.08 -10.01 8.16
C PHE A 53 10.85 -10.06 9.67
N LEU A 54 9.68 -10.52 10.12
CA LEU A 54 9.39 -10.63 11.55
C LEU A 54 10.36 -11.54 12.29
N PRO A 55 10.67 -12.77 11.82
CA PRO A 55 11.59 -13.66 12.53
C PRO A 55 13.06 -13.22 12.48
N ILE A 56 13.51 -12.63 11.36
CA ILE A 56 14.92 -12.28 11.15
C ILE A 56 15.25 -10.90 11.72
N LEU A 57 14.39 -9.92 11.49
CA LEU A 57 14.63 -8.50 11.83
C LEU A 57 13.91 -8.08 13.11
N GLY A 58 12.89 -8.83 13.53
CA GLY A 58 12.01 -8.46 14.65
C GLY A 58 10.98 -7.39 14.26
N VAL A 59 10.08 -7.09 15.19
CA VAL A 59 8.95 -6.15 14.96
C VAL A 59 9.45 -4.74 14.65
N TYR A 60 10.39 -4.22 15.44
CA TYR A 60 10.82 -2.82 15.35
C TYR A 60 11.46 -2.49 14.00
N ASN A 61 12.41 -3.32 13.56
CA ASN A 61 13.11 -3.11 12.29
C ASN A 61 12.17 -3.33 11.10
N THR A 62 11.27 -4.30 11.18
CA THR A 62 10.24 -4.51 10.14
C THR A 62 9.35 -3.28 9.99
N CYS A 63 8.94 -2.64 11.09
CA CYS A 63 8.18 -1.39 11.05
C CYS A 63 8.97 -0.25 10.39
N ILE A 64 10.27 -0.11 10.67
CA ILE A 64 11.12 0.90 10.02
C ILE A 64 11.15 0.69 8.50
N ILE A 65 11.31 -0.56 8.05
CA ILE A 65 11.28 -0.91 6.62
C ILE A 65 9.95 -0.52 5.99
N LEU A 66 8.82 -0.81 6.64
CA LEU A 66 7.49 -0.45 6.14
C LEU A 66 7.29 1.07 6.08
N ILE A 67 7.81 1.82 7.07
CA ILE A 67 7.78 3.29 7.07
C ILE A 67 8.57 3.84 5.89
N LEU A 68 9.80 3.34 5.66
CA LEU A 68 10.64 3.74 4.53
C LEU A 68 9.96 3.42 3.19
N LEU A 69 9.33 2.26 3.07
CA LEU A 69 8.59 1.88 1.87
C LEU A 69 7.43 2.84 1.60
N LYS A 70 6.61 3.15 2.61
CA LYS A 70 5.52 4.14 2.46
C LYS A 70 6.03 5.54 2.14
N LEU A 71 7.12 5.99 2.77
CA LEU A 71 7.76 7.27 2.47
C LEU A 71 8.27 7.35 1.03
N SER A 72 8.90 6.28 0.52
CA SER A 72 9.36 6.23 -0.87
C SER A 72 8.21 6.33 -1.87
N SER A 73 7.09 5.66 -1.60
CA SER A 73 5.87 5.75 -2.41
C SER A 73 5.29 7.17 -2.40
N LEU A 74 5.24 7.81 -1.23
CA LEU A 74 4.79 9.18 -1.08
C LEU A 74 5.67 10.17 -1.87
N LEU A 75 7.00 10.01 -1.81
CA LEU A 75 7.94 10.84 -2.58
C LEU A 75 7.74 10.70 -4.09
N ILE A 76 7.53 9.47 -4.57
CA ILE A 76 7.23 9.21 -5.98
C ILE A 76 5.92 9.89 -6.38
N LEU A 77 4.90 9.83 -5.53
CA LEU A 77 3.62 10.48 -5.77
C LEU A 77 3.74 12.01 -5.80
N LEU A 78 4.50 12.63 -4.89
CA LEU A 78 4.72 14.08 -4.91
C LEU A 78 5.53 14.57 -6.11
N THR A 79 6.38 13.70 -6.67
CA THR A 79 7.21 14.04 -7.83
C THR A 79 6.44 13.94 -9.14
N LYS A 80 5.29 13.26 -9.15
CA LYS A 80 4.50 12.95 -10.35
C LYS A 80 3.26 13.84 -10.46
#